data_AF-A0A5D2L3E3-F1
#
_entry.id   AF-A0A5D2L3E3-F1
#
_cell.length_a   1.000
_cell.length_b   1.000
_cell.length_c   1.000
_cell.angle_alpha   90.00
_cell.angle_beta   90.00
_cell.angle_gamma   90.00
#
_symmetry.space_group_name_H-M   'P 1'
#
loop_
_entity.id
_entity.type
_entity.pdbx_description
1 polymer ?
#
loop_
_entity_poly.entity_id
_entity_poly.type
_entity_poly.pdbx_seq_one_letter_code
_entity_poly.pdbx_strand_id
1 'polypeptide(L)'
;MSFIGTQQKCKACEKTVYPVELLSADGVPYHKSCFKCSHCKGTLKLGTYSSMEGVLYCKPRFEQLFKERGNLNKNFQSHKIA
;
A
#
# COMPACT_ATOMS: atom_id res chain seq x y z
N MET A 1 -4.43 2.85 -31.01
CA MET A 1 -3.34 3.81 -30.75
C MET A 1 -3.15 3.93 -29.25
N SER A 2 -1.94 3.76 -28.72
CA SER A 2 -1.67 4.01 -27.29
C SER A 2 -0.30 4.68 -27.17
N PHE A 3 -0.27 6.00 -27.37
CA PHE A 3 0.89 6.80 -27.00
C PHE A 3 0.98 6.79 -25.48
N ILE A 4 1.82 5.90 -24.95
CA ILE A 4 2.18 5.88 -23.53
C ILE A 4 3.09 7.08 -23.32
N GLY A 5 2.49 8.26 -23.17
CA GLY A 5 3.16 9.33 -22.43
C GLY A 5 3.55 8.72 -21.09
N THR A 6 4.83 8.82 -20.72
CA THR A 6 5.47 8.24 -19.54
C THR A 6 4.94 8.78 -18.19
N GLN A 7 3.71 9.27 -18.20
CA GLN A 7 3.00 9.87 -17.08
C GLN A 7 2.28 8.76 -16.30
N GLN A 8 2.96 8.30 -15.26
CA GLN A 8 2.40 7.37 -14.28
C GLN A 8 1.16 8.01 -13.62
N LYS A 9 0.05 7.28 -13.52
CA LYS A 9 -1.19 7.77 -12.88
C LYS A 9 -1.43 7.04 -11.57
N CYS A 10 -1.65 7.78 -10.49
CA CYS A 10 -1.89 7.21 -9.18
C CYS A 10 -3.14 6.35 -9.20
N LYS A 11 -3.06 5.09 -8.80
CA LYS A 11 -4.27 4.25 -8.72
C LYS A 11 -5.24 4.67 -7.61
N ALA A 12 -4.78 5.40 -6.59
CA ALA A 12 -5.60 5.84 -5.47
C ALA A 12 -6.37 7.14 -5.70
N CYS A 13 -5.84 8.07 -6.51
CA CYS A 13 -6.51 9.34 -6.80
C CYS A 13 -6.65 9.65 -8.29
N GLU A 14 -6.17 8.76 -9.16
CA GLU A 14 -6.25 8.80 -10.63
C GLU A 14 -5.58 10.02 -11.27
N LYS A 15 -4.81 10.78 -10.48
CA LYS A 15 -4.03 11.94 -10.93
C LYS A 15 -2.64 11.52 -11.38
N THR A 16 -2.04 12.34 -12.25
CA THR A 16 -0.65 12.16 -12.65
C THR A 16 0.28 12.21 -11.44
N VAL A 17 1.15 11.21 -11.34
CA VAL A 17 2.17 11.08 -10.31
C VAL A 17 3.48 11.57 -10.89
N TYR A 18 3.99 12.64 -10.32
CA TYR A 18 5.31 13.14 -10.67
C TYR A 18 6.39 12.24 -10.08
N PRO A 19 7.56 12.11 -10.74
CA PRO A 19 8.68 11.30 -10.24
C PRO A 19 9.07 11.60 -8.78
N VAL A 20 8.90 12.85 -8.35
CA VAL A 20 9.16 13.28 -6.97
C VAL A 20 8.23 12.63 -5.93
N GLU A 21 6.97 12.38 -6.29
CA GLU A 21 5.96 11.73 -5.44
C GLU A 21 5.73 10.26 -5.85
N LEU A 22 6.44 9.79 -6.89
CA LEU A 22 6.26 8.47 -7.47
C LEU A 22 6.65 7.39 -6.49
N LEU A 23 5.66 6.56 -6.17
CA LEU A 23 5.79 5.44 -5.28
C LEU A 23 5.21 4.21 -5.97
N SER A 24 6.09 3.31 -6.38
CA SER A 24 5.69 2.05 -7.01
C SER A 24 5.42 1.01 -5.93
N ALA A 25 4.17 0.54 -5.83
CA ALA A 25 3.75 -0.51 -4.92
C ALA A 25 3.09 -1.63 -5.74
N ASP A 26 3.60 -2.86 -5.63
CA ASP A 26 3.08 -4.01 -6.41
C ASP A 26 3.11 -3.77 -7.94
N GLY A 27 4.06 -2.96 -8.42
CA GLY A 27 4.13 -2.55 -9.84
C GLY A 27 3.12 -1.47 -10.23
N VAL A 28 2.35 -0.93 -9.28
CA VAL A 28 1.37 0.14 -9.51
C VAL A 28 1.89 1.47 -8.93
N PRO A 29 1.82 2.58 -9.69
CA PRO A 29 2.24 3.89 -9.21
C PRO A 29 1.20 4.52 -8.26
N TYR A 30 1.71 5.11 -7.19
CA TYR A 30 0.96 5.87 -6.20
C TYR A 30 1.71 7.16 -5.84
N HIS A 31 1.01 8.16 -5.29
CA HIS A 31 1.69 9.25 -4.59
C HIS A 31 2.09 8.80 -3.18
N LYS A 32 3.23 9.29 -2.69
CA LYS A 32 3.63 9.18 -1.27
C LYS A 32 2.50 9.60 -0.32
N SER A 33 1.79 10.67 -0.68
CA SER A 33 0.66 11.23 0.08
C SER A 33 -0.65 10.46 -0.09
N CYS A 34 -0.82 9.74 -1.20
CA CYS A 34 -1.99 8.90 -1.47
C CYS A 34 -1.83 7.48 -0.93
N PHE A 35 -0.63 7.13 -0.50
CA PHE A 35 -0.30 5.83 0.07
C PHE A 35 -0.83 5.71 1.50
N LYS A 36 -2.13 5.49 1.64
CA LYS A 36 -2.83 5.45 2.92
C LYS A 36 -3.78 4.27 2.99
N CYS A 37 -3.98 3.78 4.21
CA CYS A 37 -4.84 2.63 4.48
C CYS A 37 -6.29 2.97 4.12
N SER A 38 -6.97 2.12 3.33
CA SER A 38 -8.37 2.36 2.95
C SER A 38 -9.31 2.34 4.19
N HIS A 39 -9.04 1.46 5.16
CA HIS A 39 -9.83 1.37 6.39
C HIS A 39 -9.51 2.45 7.43
N CYS A 40 -8.23 2.80 7.55
CA CYS A 40 -7.71 3.59 8.66
C CYS A 40 -7.52 5.06 8.26
N LYS A 41 -7.43 5.32 6.96
CA LYS A 41 -6.95 6.58 6.35
C LYS A 41 -5.57 7.05 6.83
N GLY A 42 -4.87 6.24 7.63
CA GLY A 42 -3.51 6.52 8.10
C GLY A 42 -2.48 6.35 6.99
N THR A 43 -1.50 7.24 6.98
CA THR A 43 -0.37 7.23 6.03
C THR A 43 0.45 5.96 6.20
N LEU A 44 0.60 5.22 5.11
CA LEU A 44 1.38 3.99 5.03
C LEU A 44 2.79 4.32 4.53
N LYS A 45 3.75 3.46 4.86
CA LYS A 45 5.11 3.52 4.33
C LYS A 45 5.35 2.26 3.50
N LEU A 46 6.17 2.36 2.44
CA LEU A 46 6.58 1.23 1.60
C LEU A 46 7.13 0.02 2.40
N GLY A 47 7.72 0.24 3.58
CA GLY A 47 8.22 -0.86 4.43
C GLY A 47 7.18 -1.49 5.38
N THR A 48 5.99 -0.91 5.51
CA THR A 48 5.04 -1.24 6.59
C THR A 48 3.58 -1.38 6.12
N TYR A 49 3.37 -1.52 4.81
CA TYR A 49 2.06 -1.69 4.20
C TYR A 49 1.84 -3.12 3.67
N SER A 50 0.58 -3.43 3.37
CA SER A 50 0.18 -4.64 2.64
C SER A 50 -0.84 -4.26 1.57
N SER A 51 -0.60 -4.66 0.32
CA SER A 51 -1.51 -4.51 -0.82
C SER A 51 -2.32 -5.79 -1.01
N MET A 52 -3.63 -5.67 -1.24
CA MET A 52 -4.46 -6.78 -1.73
C MET A 52 -5.45 -6.24 -2.75
N GLU A 53 -5.43 -6.82 -3.95
CA GLU A 53 -6.33 -6.48 -5.07
C GLU A 53 -6.30 -4.97 -5.42
N GLY A 54 -5.14 -4.33 -5.27
CA GLY A 54 -4.97 -2.89 -5.50
C GLY A 54 -5.42 -1.98 -4.34
N VAL A 55 -5.88 -2.57 -3.23
CA VAL A 55 -6.25 -1.86 -2.00
C VAL A 55 -5.10 -1.92 -0.99
N LEU A 56 -4.78 -0.77 -0.39
CA LEU A 56 -3.69 -0.64 0.59
C LEU A 56 -4.23 -0.76 2.02
N TYR A 57 -3.54 -1.56 2.82
CA TYR A 57 -3.85 -1.84 4.21
C TYR A 57 -2.61 -1.65 5.10
N CYS A 58 -2.85 -1.31 6.37
CA CYS A 58 -1.82 -1.36 7.41
C CYS A 58 -1.52 -2.82 7.77
N LYS A 59 -0.26 -3.18 8.01
CA LYS A 59 0.14 -4.51 8.54
C LYS A 59 -0.80 -5.07 9.62
N PRO A 60 -1.10 -4.35 10.73
CA PRO A 60 -1.99 -4.87 11.76
C PRO A 60 -3.43 -5.11 11.27
N ARG A 61 -3.96 -4.23 10.41
CA ARG A 61 -5.33 -4.35 9.88
C ARG A 61 -5.42 -5.47 8.84
N PHE A 62 -4.41 -5.58 8.00
CA PHE A 62 -4.29 -6.65 7.01
C PHE A 62 -4.24 -8.00 7.69
N GLU A 63 -3.39 -8.16 8.71
CA GLU A 63 -3.31 -9.40 9.48
C GLU A 63 -4.64 -9.73 10.14
N GLN A 64 -5.35 -8.75 10.70
CA GLN A 64 -6.67 -8.96 11.31
C GLN A 64 -7.73 -9.39 10.28
N LEU A 65 -7.80 -8.75 9.11
CA LEU A 65 -8.70 -9.12 8.01
C LEU A 65 -8.41 -10.53 7.49
N PHE A 66 -7.13 -10.89 7.39
CA PHE A 66 -6.71 -12.24 6.99
C PHE A 66 -6.98 -13.28 8.09
N LYS A 67 -6.81 -12.93 9.37
CA LYS A 67 -7.15 -13.78 10.52
C LYS A 67 -8.64 -14.09 10.59
N GLU A 68 -9.48 -13.10 10.32
CA GLU A 68 -10.93 -13.26 10.35
C GLU A 68 -11.43 -14.15 9.20
N ARG A 69 -10.71 -14.19 8.07
CA ARG A 69 -10.96 -15.13 6.97
C ARG A 69 -10.19 -16.46 7.05
N GLY A 70 -9.14 -16.55 7.85
CA GLY A 70 -8.28 -17.72 7.93
C GLY A 70 -7.54 -17.76 9.26
N ASN A 71 -7.80 -18.79 10.05
CA ASN A 71 -7.22 -19.07 11.37
C ASN A 71 -5.67 -19.04 11.36
N LEU A 72 -5.07 -17.85 11.42
CA LEU A 72 -3.62 -17.65 11.41
C LEU A 72 -3.15 -17.30 12.81
N ASN A 73 -3.01 -18.32 13.64
CA ASN A 73 -2.37 -18.23 14.93
C ASN A 73 -0.85 -18.13 14.73
N LYS A 74 -0.27 -16.93 14.54
CA LYS A 74 1.19 -16.75 14.58
C LYS A 74 1.62 -15.45 15.25
N ASN A 75 2.28 -15.65 16.37
CA ASN A 75 3.19 -14.75 17.05
C ASN A 75 4.18 -14.13 16.05
N PHE A 76 4.02 -12.87 15.68
CA PHE A 76 5.06 -12.12 14.98
C PHE A 76 5.75 -11.20 15.98
N GLN A 77 6.76 -11.75 16.67
CA GLN A 77 7.73 -10.98 17.43
C GLN A 77 8.34 -9.92 16.50
N SER A 78 7.94 -8.67 16.68
CA SER A 78 8.75 -7.55 16.19
C SER A 78 9.79 -7.25 17.25
N HIS A 79 10.92 -7.93 17.06
CA HIS A 79 12.24 -7.67 17.61
C HIS A 79 12.46 -6.16 17.86
N LYS A 80 12.45 -5.75 19.14
CA LYS A 80 13.12 -4.52 19.55
C LYS A 80 14.62 -4.82 19.44
N ILE A 81 15.27 -4.20 18.47
CA ILE A 81 16.73 -4.11 18.46
C ILE A 81 17.05 -3.05 19.53
N ALA A 82 17.53 -3.51 20.68
CA ALA A 82 18.18 -2.68 21.70
C ALA A 82 19.69 -2.86 21.56
#